data_AF-A0A0V1G3M4-F1
#
_entry.id   AF-A0A0V1G3M4-F1
#
_cell.length_a   1.000
_cell.length_b   1.000
_cell.length_c   1.000
_cell.angle_alpha   90.00
_cell.angle_beta   90.00
_cell.angle_gamma   90.00
#
_symmetry.space_group_name_H-M   'P 1'
#
loop_
_entity.id
_entity.type
_entity.pdbx_description
1 polymer ?
#
loop_
_entity_poly.entity_id
_entity_poly.type
_entity_poly.pdbx_seq_one_letter_code
_entity_poly.pdbx_strand_id
1 'polypeptide(L)'
;MDDDLLKESSNSSIDPQLQKFLETETQRQQFQYLVSMLTGNCWDMCIGDKPGSKLDDKTSTCITNCVNRLIDGSTLIIQRLQQQSKNLASGDHA
;
A
#
# COMPACT_ATOMS: atom_id res chain seq x y z
N MET A 1 -15.40 15.88 31.61
CA MET A 1 -15.24 17.04 30.73
C MET A 1 -14.75 16.49 29.40
N ASP A 2 -15.59 15.79 28.63
CA ASP A 2 -15.11 15.07 27.43
C ASP A 2 -16.19 14.93 26.33
N ASP A 3 -17.31 15.68 26.41
CA ASP A 3 -18.41 15.60 25.44
C ASP A 3 -18.39 16.75 24.41
N ASP A 4 -17.44 17.70 24.53
CA ASP A 4 -17.39 18.93 23.73
C ASP A 4 -16.48 18.84 22.48
N LEU A 5 -15.80 17.71 22.26
CA LEU A 5 -14.83 17.56 21.15
C LEU A 5 -15.41 16.91 19.88
N LEU A 6 -16.72 16.60 19.85
CA LEU A 6 -17.38 16.01 18.67
C LEU A 6 -18.50 16.90 18.10
N LYS A 7 -18.66 18.13 18.61
CA LYS A 7 -19.72 19.05 18.18
C LYS A 7 -19.18 20.30 17.46
N GLU A 8 -18.23 20.11 16.55
CA GLU A 8 -17.93 21.10 15.51
C GLU A 8 -17.69 20.43 14.14
N SER A 9 -18.71 19.72 13.66
CA SER A 9 -18.84 19.45 12.22
C SER A 9 -20.29 19.56 11.79
N SER A 10 -20.89 20.69 12.16
CA SER A 10 -22.09 21.18 11.48
C SER A 10 -21.64 22.08 10.32
N ASN A 11 -21.61 21.49 9.13
CA ASN A 11 -21.72 22.19 7.84
C ASN A 11 -20.59 23.18 7.47
N SER A 12 -19.33 22.74 7.55
CA SER A 12 -18.26 23.33 6.75
C SER A 12 -18.07 22.47 5.51
N SER A 13 -18.40 22.99 4.33
CA SER A 13 -17.86 22.46 3.09
C SER A 13 -16.34 22.41 3.24
N ILE A 14 -15.77 21.21 3.33
CA ILE A 14 -14.30 21.04 3.39
C ILE A 14 -13.74 21.86 2.22
N ASP A 15 -12.80 22.76 2.53
CA ASP A 15 -12.16 23.59 1.52
C ASP A 15 -11.65 22.68 0.39
N PRO A 16 -12.10 22.84 -0.86
CA PRO A 16 -11.66 22.00 -1.98
C PRO A 16 -10.13 21.95 -2.12
N GLN A 17 -9.42 23.01 -1.74
CA GLN A 17 -7.96 23.02 -1.72
C GLN A 17 -7.39 22.09 -0.64
N LEU A 18 -7.98 22.12 0.57
CA LEU A 18 -7.60 21.22 1.65
C LEU A 18 -7.89 19.76 1.30
N GLN A 19 -9.05 19.49 0.69
CA GLN A 19 -9.39 18.14 0.25
C GLN A 19 -8.36 17.60 -0.75
N LYS A 20 -7.99 18.38 -1.77
CA LYS A 20 -6.97 17.99 -2.75
C LYS A 20 -5.59 17.80 -2.11
N PHE A 21 -5.24 18.63 -1.14
CA PHE A 21 -4.00 18.48 -0.37
C PHE A 21 -4.00 17.15 0.40
N LEU A 22 -5.07 16.85 1.13
CA LEU A 22 -5.20 15.61 1.90
C LEU A 22 -5.12 14.37 1.00
N GLU A 23 -5.79 14.39 -0.16
CA GLU A 23 -5.73 13.30 -1.14
C GLU A 23 -4.29 13.07 -1.62
N THR A 24 -3.58 14.15 -1.95
CA THR A 24 -2.18 14.08 -2.42
C THR A 24 -1.24 13.55 -1.34
N GLU A 25 -1.35 14.07 -0.12
CA GLU A 25 -0.52 13.64 1.00
C GLU A 25 -0.82 12.19 1.42
N THR A 26 -2.08 11.77 1.36
CA THR A 26 -2.49 10.40 1.63
C THR A 26 -1.88 9.45 0.60
N GLN A 27 -1.95 9.77 -0.69
CA GLN A 27 -1.30 8.97 -1.74
C GLN A 27 0.22 8.91 -1.53
N ARG A 28 0.86 10.03 -1.17
CA ARG A 28 2.29 10.05 -0.87
C ARG A 28 2.64 9.14 0.31
N GLN A 29 1.87 9.20 1.40
CA GLN A 29 2.08 8.35 2.57
C GLN A 29 1.93 6.87 2.23
N GLN A 30 0.90 6.51 1.49
CA GLN A 30 0.68 5.13 1.03
C GLN A 30 1.84 4.65 0.16
N PHE A 31 2.33 5.48 -0.77
CA PHE A 31 3.49 5.14 -1.58
C PHE A 31 4.74 4.90 -0.73
N GLN A 32 5.03 5.78 0.24
CA GLN A 32 6.18 5.63 1.13
C GLN A 32 6.08 4.34 1.96
N TYR A 33 4.88 4.01 2.44
CA TYR A 33 4.63 2.75 3.14
C TYR A 33 4.93 1.55 2.24
N LEU A 34 4.44 1.55 1.00
CA LEU A 34 4.69 0.46 0.04
C LEU A 34 6.19 0.31 -0.27
N VAL A 35 6.90 1.42 -0.48
CA VAL A 35 8.36 1.42 -0.71
C VAL A 35 9.09 0.84 0.49
N SER A 36 8.74 1.26 1.71
CA SER A 36 9.37 0.74 2.94
C SER A 36 9.10 -0.74 3.13
N MET A 37 7.86 -1.20 2.90
CA MET A 37 7.49 -2.61 2.98
C MET A 37 8.22 -3.47 1.94
N LEU A 38 8.27 -3.04 0.68
CA LEU A 38 9.02 -3.71 -0.38
C LEU A 38 10.51 -3.78 -0.06
N THR A 39 11.07 -2.67 0.44
CA THR A 39 12.47 -2.59 0.84
C THR A 39 12.79 -3.59 1.94
N GLY A 40 11.98 -3.64 3.00
CA GLY A 40 12.19 -4.61 4.10
C GLY A 40 12.10 -6.05 3.63
N ASN A 41 11.03 -6.43 2.93
CA ASN A 41 10.85 -7.79 2.45
C ASN A 41 11.95 -8.23 1.48
N CYS A 42 12.32 -7.37 0.53
CA CYS A 42 13.36 -7.71 -0.43
C CYS A 42 14.77 -7.61 0.15
N TRP A 43 14.97 -6.82 1.19
CA TRP A 43 16.20 -6.85 1.98
C TRP A 43 16.37 -8.22 2.63
N ASP A 44 15.38 -8.69 3.38
CA ASP A 44 15.45 -9.98 4.09
C ASP A 44 15.61 -11.17 3.14
N MET A 45 15.07 -11.07 1.92
CA MET A 45 15.15 -12.14 0.91
C MET A 45 16.48 -12.15 0.15
N CYS A 46 17.02 -10.97 -0.19
CA CYS A 46 18.12 -10.86 -1.16
C CYS A 46 19.46 -10.47 -0.54
N ILE A 47 19.47 -9.86 0.64
CA ILE A 47 20.69 -9.43 1.32
C ILE A 47 21.06 -10.46 2.39
N GLY A 48 22.22 -11.09 2.23
CA GLY A 48 22.77 -12.00 3.25
C GLY A 48 23.34 -11.27 4.48
N ASP A 49 24.00 -12.03 5.36
CA ASP A 49 24.47 -11.54 6.68
C ASP A 49 25.33 -10.26 6.65
N LYS A 50 26.09 -10.05 5.58
CA LYS A 50 26.96 -8.88 5.43
C LYS A 50 26.81 -8.25 4.04
N PRO A 51 26.20 -7.07 3.93
CA PRO A 51 26.18 -6.34 2.67
C PRO A 51 27.60 -5.91 2.28
N GLY A 52 27.93 -6.03 0.99
CA GLY A 52 29.16 -5.47 0.43
C GLY A 52 29.10 -3.93 0.36
N SER A 53 30.19 -3.30 -0.09
CA SER A 53 30.23 -1.85 -0.33
C SER A 53 29.35 -1.41 -1.52
N LYS A 54 28.93 -2.36 -2.35
CA LYS A 54 28.02 -2.20 -3.49
C LYS A 54 27.19 -3.47 -3.61
N LEU A 55 26.01 -3.34 -4.21
CA LEU A 55 25.21 -4.50 -4.63
C LEU A 55 25.95 -5.21 -5.78
N ASP A 56 26.19 -6.51 -5.65
CA ASP A 56 26.66 -7.31 -6.76
C ASP A 56 25.53 -7.62 -7.74
N ASP A 57 25.87 -8.10 -8.94
CA ASP A 57 24.91 -8.34 -10.02
C ASP A 57 23.81 -9.32 -9.62
N LYS A 58 24.16 -10.33 -8.79
CA LYS A 58 23.21 -11.34 -8.30
C LYS A 58 22.20 -10.72 -7.35
N THR A 59 22.67 -9.89 -6.42
CA THR A 59 21.84 -9.17 -5.44
C THR A 59 20.93 -8.17 -6.14
N SER A 60 21.47 -7.39 -7.09
CA SER A 60 20.68 -6.44 -7.90
C SER A 60 19.57 -7.14 -8.69
N THR A 61 19.89 -8.27 -9.32
CA THR A 61 18.91 -9.12 -10.02
C THR A 61 17.87 -9.69 -9.06
N CYS A 62 18.30 -10.15 -7.88
CA CYS A 62 17.39 -10.67 -6.85
C CYS A 62 16.38 -9.59 -6.42
N ILE A 63 16.84 -8.38 -6.07
CA ILE A 63 15.96 -7.29 -5.62
C ILE A 63 14.95 -6.93 -6.72
N THR A 64 15.41 -6.81 -7.96
CA THR A 64 14.53 -6.52 -9.12
C THR A 64 13.43 -7.58 -9.25
N ASN A 65 13.81 -8.85 -9.17
CA ASN A 65 12.85 -9.95 -9.23
C ASN A 65 11.93 -9.99 -8.01
N CYS A 66 12.45 -9.75 -6.80
CA CYS A 66 11.67 -9.73 -5.57
C CYS A 66 10.56 -8.68 -5.63
N VAL A 67 10.89 -7.44 -5.99
CA VAL A 67 9.91 -6.34 -6.10
C VAL A 67 8.85 -6.68 -7.14
N ASN A 68 9.25 -7.08 -8.35
CA ASN A 68 8.31 -7.44 -9.42
C ASN A 68 7.37 -8.57 -8.98
N ARG A 69 7.90 -9.63 -8.36
CA ARG A 69 7.10 -10.78 -7.91
C ARG A 69 6.18 -10.45 -6.77
N LEU A 70 6.58 -9.58 -5.84
CA LEU A 70 5.71 -9.16 -4.74
C LEU A 70 4.53 -8.33 -5.27
N ILE A 71 4.77 -7.44 -6.23
CA ILE A 71 3.72 -6.66 -6.89
C ILE A 71 2.78 -7.60 -7.66
N ASP A 72 3.31 -8.46 -8.53
CA ASP A 72 2.52 -9.43 -9.31
C ASP A 72 1.65 -10.32 -8.41
N GLY A 73 2.25 -10.85 -7.34
CA GLY A 73 1.55 -11.70 -6.38
C GLY A 73 0.44 -10.96 -5.63
N SER A 74 0.71 -9.71 -5.21
CA SER A 74 -0.28 -8.86 -4.56
C SER A 74 -1.46 -8.56 -5.48
N THR A 75 -1.19 -8.22 -6.74
CA THR A 75 -2.24 -7.99 -7.75
C THR A 75 -3.09 -9.23 -7.99
N LEU A 76 -2.47 -10.42 -8.08
CA LEU A 76 -3.20 -11.68 -8.25
C LEU A 76 -4.14 -11.95 -7.06
N ILE A 77 -3.69 -11.71 -5.83
CA ILE A 77 -4.52 -11.87 -4.63
C ILE A 77 -5.70 -10.90 -4.67
N ILE A 78 -5.45 -9.61 -4.95
CA ILE A 78 -6.49 -8.59 -5.05
C ILE A 78 -7.54 -8.96 -6.10
N GLN A 79 -7.12 -9.39 -7.29
CA GLN A 79 -8.02 -9.81 -8.37
C GLN A 79 -8.94 -10.96 -7.94
N ARG A 80 -8.40 -11.96 -7.24
CA ARG A 80 -9.20 -13.09 -6.73
C ARG A 80 -10.19 -12.65 -5.66
N LEU A 81 -9.78 -11.78 -4.73
CA LEU A 81 -10.66 -11.23 -3.70
C LEU A 81 -11.80 -10.41 -4.33
N GLN A 82 -11.50 -9.59 -5.33
CA GLN A 82 -12.52 -8.85 -6.08
C GLN A 82 -13.49 -9.78 -6.81
N GLN A 83 -13.00 -10.85 -7.43
CA GLN A 83 -13.85 -11.84 -8.08
C GLN A 83 -14.77 -12.56 -7.09
N GLN A 84 -14.24 -12.98 -5.93
CA GLN A 84 -15.05 -13.59 -4.86
C GLN A 84 -16.10 -12.63 -4.33
N SER A 85 -15.75 -11.38 -4.07
CA SER A 85 -16.67 -10.33 -3.62
C SER A 85 -17.82 -10.11 -4.61
N LYS A 86 -17.55 -10.11 -5.92
CA LYS A 86 -18.58 -10.03 -6.96
C LYS A 86 -19.53 -11.23 -6.96
N ASN A 87 -18.99 -12.45 -6.77
CA ASN A 87 -19.80 -13.66 -6.71
C ASN A 87 -20.74 -13.66 -5.49
N LEU A 88 -20.27 -13.17 -4.34
CA LEU A 88 -21.08 -13.00 -3.13
C LEU A 88 -22.22 -11.99 -3.35
N ALA A 89 -21.93 -10.83 -3.95
CA ALA A 89 -22.93 -9.81 -4.25
C ALA A 89 -23.98 -10.26 -5.29
N SER A 90 -23.65 -11.25 -6.13
CA SER A 90 -24.56 -11.79 -7.15
C SER A 90 -25.45 -12.93 -6.61
N GLY A 91 -25.17 -13.45 -5.41
CA GLY A 91 -25.89 -14.56 -4.78
C GLY A 91 -27.18 -14.18 -4.04
N ASP A 92 -27.41 -12.88 -3.80
CA ASP A 92 -28.60 -12.36 -3.08
C ASP A 92 -29.82 -12.14 -3.99
N HIS A 93 -29.83 -12.66 -5.22
CA HIS A 93 -30.94 -12.51 -6.20
C HIS A 93 -31.48 -13.85 -6.74
N ALA A 94 -31.26 -14.96 -6.01
CA ALA A 94 -31.86 -16.27 -6.32
C ALA A 94 -32.73 -16.75 -5.15
#